data_AF-A0A4W5LG06-F1
#
_entry.id   AF-A0A4W5LG06-F1
#
_cell.length_a   1.000
_cell.length_b   1.000
_cell.length_c   1.000
_cell.angle_alpha   90.00
_cell.angle_beta   90.00
_cell.angle_gamma   90.00
#
_symmetry.space_group_name_H-M   'P 1'
#
loop_
_entity.id
_entity.type
_entity.pdbx_description
1 polymer ?
#
loop_
_entity_poly.entity_id
_entity_poly.type
_entity_poly.pdbx_seq_one_letter_code
_entity_poly.pdbx_strand_id
1 'polypeptide(L)'
;MAVLKWLSICLTLFCQGTAASTPCRWTQFRLGELNDRSINLLSDMGGLFPLMCVDENVEQMFPEDLYKNTKGEDVSVVALETMRYVEQLYNNSLTSVTWNKARHNLFQNVIYRQVQRLELCVPNVVYTQCILGADNRGHWYLHNLNTSDIQNIFITVS
;
A
#
# COMPACT_ATOMS: atom_id res chain seq x y z
N MET A 1 44.18 2.86 18.72
CA MET A 1 43.69 1.73 17.90
C MET A 1 42.53 0.97 18.51
N ALA A 2 42.47 0.76 19.84
CA ALA A 2 41.35 0.06 20.47
C ALA A 2 40.01 0.82 20.38
N VAL A 3 40.01 2.13 20.63
CA VAL A 3 38.79 2.96 20.66
C VAL A 3 38.06 2.99 19.31
N LEU A 4 38.79 3.00 18.20
CA LEU A 4 38.22 2.96 16.84
C LEU A 4 37.50 1.63 16.56
N LYS A 5 38.03 0.52 17.10
CA LYS A 5 37.41 -0.81 16.97
C LYS A 5 36.13 -0.90 17.79
N TRP A 6 36.11 -0.34 19.00
CA TRP A 6 34.91 -0.30 19.84
C TRP A 6 33.81 0.59 19.22
N LEU A 7 34.16 1.75 18.67
CA LEU A 7 33.22 2.61 17.94
C LEU A 7 32.65 1.91 16.69
N SER A 8 33.47 1.19 15.94
CA SER A 8 33.02 0.40 14.78
C SER A 8 32.06 -0.72 15.18
N ILE A 9 32.31 -1.41 16.29
CA ILE A 9 31.43 -2.47 16.82
C ILE A 9 30.09 -1.87 17.27
N CYS A 10 30.11 -0.74 17.99
CA CYS A 10 28.89 -0.04 18.40
C CYS A 10 28.06 0.44 17.20
N LEU A 11 28.71 0.97 16.15
CA LEU A 11 28.05 1.37 14.92
C LEU A 11 27.40 0.19 14.19
N THR A 12 28.05 -0.99 14.14
CA THR A 12 27.46 -2.19 13.52
C THR A 12 26.34 -2.82 14.35
N LEU A 13 26.37 -2.70 15.68
CA LEU A 13 25.30 -3.17 16.56
C LEU A 13 24.07 -2.25 16.55
N PHE A 14 24.28 -0.94 16.41
CA PHE A 14 23.19 0.04 16.32
C PHE A 14 22.57 0.12 14.91
N CYS A 15 23.32 -0.28 13.88
CA CYS A 15 22.88 -0.34 12.48
C CYS A 15 22.29 -1.70 12.09
N GLN A 16 21.72 -2.44 13.06
CA GLN A 16 20.74 -3.48 12.73
C GLN A 16 19.39 -2.79 12.46
N GLY A 17 19.36 -1.96 11.41
CA GLY A 17 18.11 -1.60 10.79
C GLY A 17 17.46 -2.90 10.33
N THR A 18 16.35 -3.28 10.95
CA THR A 18 15.57 -4.43 10.54
C THR A 18 14.96 -4.13 9.17
N ALA A 19 15.75 -4.26 8.10
CA ALA A 19 15.31 -4.19 6.72
C ALA A 19 14.75 -5.53 6.23
N ALA A 20 14.49 -6.47 7.15
CA ALA A 20 13.60 -7.59 6.88
C ALA A 20 12.21 -7.17 7.35
N SER A 21 11.45 -6.53 6.47
CA SER A 21 10.00 -6.42 6.63
C SER A 21 9.49 -7.84 6.87
N THR A 22 8.86 -8.07 8.02
CA THR A 22 8.24 -9.38 8.25
C THR A 22 7.12 -9.49 7.22
N PRO A 23 7.08 -10.54 6.38
CA PRO A 23 6.06 -10.63 5.34
C PRO A 23 4.68 -10.49 5.97
N CYS A 24 3.84 -9.65 5.39
CA CYS A 24 2.49 -9.42 5.89
C CYS A 24 1.72 -10.74 5.88
N ARG A 25 1.62 -11.36 7.06
CA ARG A 25 0.93 -12.65 7.20
C ARG A 25 -0.56 -12.53 6.84
N TRP A 26 -1.14 -11.34 6.98
CA TRP A 26 -2.54 -11.12 6.64
C TRP A 26 -2.84 -11.26 5.14
N THR A 27 -1.98 -10.72 4.25
CA THR A 27 -2.19 -10.86 2.80
C THR A 27 -2.10 -12.31 2.34
N GLN A 28 -1.23 -13.11 2.98
CA GLN A 28 -1.11 -14.54 2.69
C GLN A 28 -2.35 -15.36 3.04
N PHE A 29 -3.03 -15.07 4.17
CA PHE A 29 -4.06 -15.95 4.71
C PHE A 29 -5.49 -15.40 4.69
N ARG A 30 -5.67 -14.08 4.56
CA ARG A 30 -6.98 -13.43 4.76
C ARG A 30 -7.43 -12.58 3.58
N LEU A 31 -6.51 -12.02 2.80
CA LEU A 31 -6.87 -11.18 1.68
C LEU A 31 -7.70 -11.95 0.62
N GLY A 32 -7.31 -13.18 0.29
CA GLY A 32 -8.06 -14.02 -0.65
C GLY A 32 -9.52 -14.26 -0.21
N GLU A 33 -9.72 -14.65 1.05
CA GLU A 33 -11.08 -14.87 1.61
C GLU A 33 -11.96 -13.61 1.52
N LEU A 34 -11.38 -12.44 1.80
CA LEU A 34 -12.11 -11.18 1.74
C LEU A 34 -12.34 -10.70 0.30
N ASN A 35 -11.44 -11.01 -0.63
CA ASN A 35 -11.64 -10.78 -2.05
C ASN A 35 -12.80 -11.62 -2.58
N ASP A 36 -12.86 -12.91 -2.24
CA ASP A 36 -13.98 -13.79 -2.63
C ASP A 36 -15.30 -13.25 -2.09
N ARG A 37 -15.31 -12.80 -0.83
CA ARG A 37 -16.48 -12.15 -0.24
C ARG A 37 -16.87 -10.87 -0.97
N SER A 38 -15.90 -10.02 -1.33
CA SER A 38 -16.13 -8.80 -2.11
C SER A 38 -16.75 -9.11 -3.48
N ILE A 39 -16.21 -10.11 -4.20
CA ILE A 39 -16.71 -10.56 -5.50
C ILE A 39 -18.14 -11.09 -5.41
N ASN A 40 -18.44 -11.90 -4.39
CA ASN A 40 -19.80 -12.39 -4.16
C ASN A 40 -20.78 -11.24 -3.88
N LEU A 41 -20.38 -10.24 -3.09
CA LEU A 41 -21.23 -9.07 -2.83
C LEU A 41 -21.44 -8.21 -4.09
N LEU A 42 -20.43 -8.08 -4.95
CA LEU A 42 -20.53 -7.42 -6.26
C LEU A 42 -21.56 -8.11 -7.15
N SER A 43 -21.47 -9.43 -7.27
CA SER A 43 -22.43 -10.23 -8.03
C SER A 43 -23.85 -10.10 -7.46
N ASP A 44 -23.99 -10.21 -6.13
CA ASP A 44 -25.30 -10.13 -5.45
C ASP A 44 -25.96 -8.75 -5.61
N MET A 45 -25.18 -7.67 -5.57
CA MET A 45 -25.73 -6.31 -5.64
C MET A 45 -26.01 -5.85 -7.06
N GLY A 46 -25.22 -6.29 -8.05
CA GLY A 46 -25.37 -5.96 -9.45
C GLY A 46 -26.44 -6.80 -10.16
N GLY A 47 -26.69 -8.03 -9.69
CA GLY A 47 -27.58 -8.96 -10.38
C GLY A 47 -27.02 -9.40 -11.73
N LEU A 48 -27.91 -9.73 -12.67
CA LEU A 48 -27.50 -10.11 -14.02
C LEU A 48 -27.03 -8.88 -14.81
N PHE A 49 -25.86 -9.00 -15.46
CA PHE A 49 -25.34 -7.95 -16.34
C PHE A 49 -26.29 -7.74 -17.53
N PRO A 50 -26.76 -6.50 -17.80
CA PRO A 50 -27.69 -6.25 -18.89
C PRO A 50 -27.04 -6.53 -20.25
N LEU A 51 -27.69 -7.38 -21.08
CA LEU A 51 -27.19 -7.71 -22.42
C LEU A 51 -27.02 -6.48 -23.31
N MET A 52 -27.82 -5.44 -23.09
CA MET A 52 -27.75 -4.17 -23.81
C MET A 52 -26.44 -3.40 -23.58
N CYS A 53 -25.67 -3.76 -22.53
CA CYS A 53 -24.39 -3.14 -22.19
C CYS A 53 -23.18 -3.96 -22.67
N VAL A 54 -23.39 -5.12 -23.30
CA VAL A 54 -22.30 -6.03 -23.71
C VAL A 54 -21.51 -5.50 -24.91
N ASP A 55 -22.15 -4.72 -25.79
CA ASP A 55 -21.50 -4.13 -26.97
C ASP A 55 -20.64 -2.89 -26.65
N GLU A 56 -20.66 -2.41 -25.40
CA GLU A 56 -19.63 -1.49 -24.91
C GLU A 56 -18.32 -2.29 -24.80
N ASN A 57 -17.64 -2.45 -25.94
CA ASN A 57 -16.28 -2.99 -26.02
C ASN A 57 -15.35 -2.05 -25.25
N VAL A 58 -15.34 -2.16 -23.93
CA VAL A 58 -14.26 -1.66 -23.11
C VAL A 58 -13.17 -2.72 -23.24
N GLU A 59 -12.26 -2.52 -24.19
CA GLU A 59 -10.91 -3.09 -24.08
C GLU A 59 -10.24 -2.46 -22.86
N GLN A 60 -10.75 -2.78 -21.67
CA GLN A 60 -10.09 -2.40 -20.44
C GLN A 60 -8.88 -3.30 -20.37
N MET A 61 -7.73 -2.73 -20.70
CA MET A 61 -6.44 -3.39 -20.59
C MET A 61 -6.17 -3.60 -19.09
N PHE A 62 -6.78 -4.63 -18.52
CA PHE A 62 -6.48 -5.06 -17.17
C PHE A 62 -4.98 -5.42 -17.17
N PRO A 63 -4.15 -4.81 -16.30
CA PRO A 63 -2.71 -5.02 -16.34
C PRO A 63 -2.36 -6.37 -15.70
N GLU A 64 -2.74 -7.45 -16.38
CA GLU A 64 -2.65 -8.82 -15.88
C GLU A 64 -1.19 -9.17 -15.53
N ASP A 65 -0.25 -8.70 -16.35
CA ASP A 65 1.19 -8.90 -16.13
C ASP A 65 1.68 -8.24 -14.83
N LEU A 66 1.14 -7.06 -14.47
CA LEU A 66 1.51 -6.40 -13.22
C LEU A 66 1.11 -7.29 -12.03
N TYR A 67 -0.15 -7.74 -12.01
CA TYR A 67 -0.66 -8.55 -10.90
C TYR A 67 -0.03 -9.95 -10.84
N LYS A 68 0.19 -10.62 -11.97
CA LYS A 68 0.84 -11.94 -12.02
C LYS A 68 2.28 -11.93 -11.52
N ASN A 69 3.00 -10.84 -11.78
CA ASN A 69 4.41 -10.72 -11.43
C ASN A 69 4.64 -10.13 -10.03
N THR A 70 3.61 -9.56 -9.40
CA THR A 70 3.68 -9.04 -8.03
C THR A 70 3.89 -10.17 -7.03
N LYS A 71 4.93 -10.09 -6.19
CA LYS A 71 5.30 -11.13 -5.21
C LYS A 71 5.83 -10.51 -3.93
N GLY A 72 5.84 -11.28 -2.85
CA GLY A 72 6.44 -10.86 -1.58
C GLY A 72 5.75 -9.64 -0.97
N GLU A 73 6.53 -8.66 -0.52
CA GLU A 73 6.03 -7.44 0.13
C GLU A 73 5.20 -6.56 -0.81
N ASP A 74 5.54 -6.55 -2.10
CA ASP A 74 4.85 -5.75 -3.14
C ASP A 74 3.36 -6.11 -3.26
N VAL A 75 2.98 -7.34 -2.89
CA VAL A 75 1.56 -7.76 -2.86
C VAL A 75 0.74 -6.85 -1.97
N SER A 76 1.26 -6.45 -0.82
CA SER A 76 0.53 -5.58 0.12
C SER A 76 0.39 -4.16 -0.43
N VAL A 77 1.42 -3.66 -1.12
CA VAL A 77 1.43 -2.32 -1.73
C VAL A 77 0.44 -2.25 -2.89
N VAL A 78 0.53 -3.20 -3.83
CA VAL A 78 -0.38 -3.27 -4.98
C VAL A 78 -1.81 -3.48 -4.52
N ALA A 79 -2.06 -4.40 -3.57
CA ALA A 79 -3.40 -4.60 -3.04
C ALA A 79 -3.94 -3.36 -2.32
N LEU A 80 -3.12 -2.65 -1.54
CA LEU A 80 -3.56 -1.42 -0.86
C LEU A 80 -4.02 -0.38 -1.88
N GLU A 81 -3.21 -0.14 -2.91
CA GLU A 81 -3.52 0.86 -3.93
C GLU A 81 -4.77 0.47 -4.72
N THR A 82 -4.87 -0.78 -5.18
CA THR A 82 -6.08 -1.29 -5.85
C THR A 82 -7.32 -1.12 -4.98
N MET A 83 -7.26 -1.46 -3.69
CA MET A 83 -8.42 -1.41 -2.80
C MET A 83 -8.84 0.03 -2.47
N ARG A 84 -7.90 0.98 -2.42
CA ARG A 84 -8.22 2.41 -2.31
C ARG A 84 -8.96 2.92 -3.54
N TYR A 85 -8.53 2.53 -4.75
CA TYR A 85 -9.28 2.87 -5.97
C TYR A 85 -10.68 2.27 -5.98
N VAL A 86 -10.83 1.01 -5.53
CA VAL A 86 -12.16 0.37 -5.40
C VAL A 86 -13.01 1.11 -4.36
N GLU A 87 -12.46 1.44 -3.20
CA GLU A 87 -13.17 2.20 -2.18
C GLU A 87 -13.69 3.53 -2.73
N GLN A 88 -12.81 4.29 -3.40
CA GLN A 88 -13.16 5.57 -4.01
C GLN A 88 -14.25 5.42 -5.08
N LEU A 89 -14.11 4.44 -5.97
CA LEU A 89 -15.05 4.19 -7.06
C LEU A 89 -16.47 3.93 -6.54
N TYR A 90 -16.59 3.15 -5.47
CA TYR A 90 -17.88 2.74 -4.89
C TYR A 90 -18.39 3.66 -3.78
N ASN A 91 -17.60 4.64 -3.32
CA ASN A 91 -18.07 5.65 -2.38
C ASN A 91 -18.87 6.79 -3.07
N ASN A 92 -18.68 6.97 -4.37
CA ASN A 92 -19.42 7.96 -5.14
C ASN A 92 -20.91 7.57 -5.27
N SER A 93 -21.81 8.55 -5.20
CA SER A 93 -23.24 8.31 -5.42
C SER A 93 -23.50 8.04 -6.90
N LEU A 94 -23.46 6.76 -7.29
CA LEU A 94 -23.92 6.29 -8.58
C LEU A 94 -25.45 6.36 -8.61
N THR A 95 -26.01 7.47 -9.09
CA THR A 95 -27.46 7.71 -9.13
C THR A 95 -28.17 6.90 -10.21
N SER A 96 -27.44 6.37 -11.20
CA SER A 96 -27.95 5.61 -12.33
C SER A 96 -28.00 4.09 -12.11
N VAL A 97 -27.47 3.56 -11.00
CA VAL A 97 -27.37 2.12 -10.77
C VAL A 97 -28.49 1.60 -9.86
N THR A 98 -28.96 0.38 -10.14
CA THR A 98 -30.06 -0.30 -9.42
C THR A 98 -29.56 -1.22 -8.30
N TRP A 99 -28.37 -0.96 -7.77
CA TRP A 99 -27.75 -1.86 -6.79
C TRP A 99 -28.57 -2.03 -5.52
N ASN A 100 -28.54 -3.24 -4.96
CA ASN A 100 -29.11 -3.49 -3.65
C ASN A 100 -28.34 -2.70 -2.57
N LYS A 101 -28.97 -1.65 -2.01
CA LYS A 101 -28.34 -0.74 -1.04
C LYS A 101 -27.74 -1.43 0.18
N ALA A 102 -28.41 -2.45 0.72
CA ALA A 102 -27.91 -3.17 1.90
C ALA A 102 -26.65 -3.98 1.57
N ARG A 103 -26.63 -4.65 0.41
CA ARG A 103 -25.46 -5.39 -0.08
C ARG A 103 -24.31 -4.44 -0.45
N HIS A 104 -24.62 -3.30 -1.06
CA HIS A 104 -23.64 -2.26 -1.37
C HIS A 104 -22.98 -1.71 -0.10
N ASN A 105 -23.74 -1.36 0.93
CA ASN A 105 -23.18 -0.94 2.22
C ASN A 105 -22.30 -2.03 2.85
N LEU A 106 -22.68 -3.31 2.71
CA LEU A 106 -21.88 -4.41 3.22
C LEU A 106 -20.57 -4.57 2.44
N PHE A 107 -20.62 -4.40 1.11
CA PHE A 107 -19.46 -4.39 0.23
C PHE A 107 -18.49 -3.27 0.62
N GLN A 108 -18.96 -2.03 0.73
CA GLN A 108 -18.15 -0.88 1.15
C GLN A 108 -17.47 -1.12 2.50
N ASN A 109 -18.20 -1.69 3.48
CA ASN A 109 -17.62 -2.04 4.79
C ASN A 109 -16.52 -3.10 4.70
N VAL A 110 -16.67 -4.09 3.81
CA VAL A 110 -15.64 -5.12 3.58
C VAL A 110 -14.42 -4.51 2.91
N ILE A 111 -14.58 -3.63 1.93
CA ILE A 111 -13.48 -2.91 1.28
C ILE A 111 -12.74 -2.00 2.26
N TYR A 112 -13.45 -1.16 3.02
CA TYR A 112 -12.87 -0.29 4.04
C TYR A 112 -11.99 -1.07 5.03
N ARG A 113 -12.47 -2.23 5.51
CA ARG A 113 -11.70 -3.10 6.40
C ARG A 113 -10.46 -3.69 5.74
N GLN A 114 -10.50 -3.98 4.44
CA GLN A 114 -9.34 -4.47 3.70
C GLN A 114 -8.28 -3.38 3.56
N VAL A 115 -8.68 -2.15 3.22
CA VAL A 115 -7.78 -0.97 3.18
C VAL A 115 -7.10 -0.79 4.53
N GLN A 116 -7.87 -0.71 5.63
CA GLN A 116 -7.32 -0.54 6.98
C GLN A 116 -6.32 -1.64 7.38
N ARG A 117 -6.53 -2.88 6.93
CA ARG A 117 -5.60 -3.99 7.22
C ARG A 117 -4.35 -3.95 6.36
N LEU A 118 -4.49 -3.56 5.10
CA LEU A 118 -3.38 -3.40 4.16
C LEU A 118 -2.47 -2.24 4.55
N GLU A 119 -3.02 -1.15 5.11
CA GLU A 119 -2.25 -0.03 5.68
C GLU A 119 -1.32 -0.46 6.83
N LEU A 120 -1.68 -1.50 7.59
CA LEU A 120 -0.80 -2.05 8.63
C LEU A 120 0.33 -2.91 8.06
N CYS A 121 0.18 -3.37 6.82
CA CYS A 121 1.12 -4.24 6.15
C CYS A 121 2.09 -3.51 5.23
N VAL A 122 1.72 -2.31 4.79
CA VAL A 122 2.60 -1.39 4.09
C VAL A 122 3.14 -0.45 5.16
N PRO A 123 4.37 -0.65 5.68
CA PRO A 123 4.96 0.34 6.56
C PRO A 123 4.89 1.69 5.85
N ASN A 124 4.46 2.75 6.54
CA ASN A 124 4.70 4.09 6.05
C ASN A 124 6.18 4.13 5.72
N VAL A 125 6.53 4.25 4.44
CA VAL A 125 7.93 4.30 4.01
C VAL A 125 8.45 5.65 4.48
N VAL A 126 8.70 5.77 5.78
CA VAL A 126 9.62 6.73 6.33
C VAL A 126 10.95 6.11 5.99
N TYR A 127 11.55 6.53 4.88
CA TYR A 127 12.96 6.32 4.69
C TYR A 127 13.64 7.04 5.85
N THR A 128 13.93 6.35 6.95
CA THR A 128 14.99 6.78 7.87
C THR A 128 16.31 6.56 7.14
N GLN A 129 16.52 7.35 6.08
CA GLN A 129 17.84 7.58 5.56
C GLN A 129 18.54 8.41 6.64
N CYS A 130 19.40 7.77 7.43
CA CYS A 130 20.29 8.48 8.34
C CYS A 130 21.25 9.31 7.49
N ILE A 131 20.85 10.53 7.12
CA ILE A 131 21.78 11.50 6.53
C ILE A 131 22.59 12.09 7.68
N LEU A 132 23.91 11.98 7.59
CA LEU A 132 24.83 12.68 8.49
C LEU A 132 24.80 14.16 8.12
N GLY A 133 24.14 14.99 8.95
CA GLY A 133 24.20 16.45 8.83
C GLY A 133 25.36 17.00 9.67
N ALA A 134 26.10 17.98 9.15
CA ALA A 134 27.08 18.75 9.91
C ALA A 134 26.59 20.18 10.16
N ASP A 135 26.67 20.66 11.40
CA ASP A 135 26.61 22.10 11.72
C ASP A 135 27.83 22.82 11.11
N ASN A 136 27.73 24.13 10.90
CA ASN A 136 28.82 25.06 10.59
C ASN A 136 29.98 25.00 11.60
N ARG A 137 29.78 24.35 12.75
CA ARG A 137 30.80 24.05 13.77
C ARG A 137 31.40 22.64 13.68
N GLY A 138 31.06 21.87 12.65
CA GLY A 138 31.57 20.51 12.43
C GLY A 138 30.96 19.46 13.36
N HIS A 139 29.86 19.76 14.06
CA HIS A 139 29.13 18.78 14.85
C HIS A 139 28.17 17.98 13.98
N TRP A 140 28.28 16.65 14.06
CA TRP A 140 27.44 15.69 13.35
C TRP A 140 26.18 15.37 14.15
N TYR A 141 25.02 15.40 13.51
CA TYR A 141 23.75 14.98 14.12
C TYR A 141 22.93 14.09 13.19
N LEU A 142 22.09 13.25 13.79
CA LEU A 142 21.16 12.36 13.09
C LEU A 142 19.84 13.09 12.88
N HIS A 143 19.42 13.26 11.63
CA HIS A 143 18.10 13.77 11.28
C HIS A 143 17.19 12.63 10.84
N ASN A 144 15.98 12.58 11.41
CA ASN A 144 14.89 11.77 10.86
C ASN A 144 14.15 12.62 9.83
N LEU A 145 14.06 12.14 8.58
CA LEU A 145 13.35 12.82 7.50
C LEU A 145 12.12 12.02 7.13
N ASN A 146 11.00 12.71 6.89
CA ASN A 146 9.79 12.10 6.36
C ASN A 146 9.84 12.08 4.83
N THR A 147 8.95 11.30 4.21
CA THR A 147 8.86 11.15 2.74
C THR A 147 8.64 12.46 2.00
N SER A 148 7.91 13.40 2.60
CA SER A 148 7.73 14.77 2.08
C SER A 148 9.03 15.58 2.04
N ASP A 149 9.97 15.31 2.95
CA ASP A 149 11.22 16.06 3.05
C ASP A 149 12.24 15.58 1.99
N ILE A 150 12.14 14.32 1.56
CA ILE A 150 13.05 13.70 0.58
C ILE A 150 12.80 14.23 -0.82
N GLN A 151 11.53 14.43 -1.20
CA GLN A 151 11.20 15.05 -2.49
C GLN A 151 11.80 16.45 -2.62
N ASN A 152 11.78 17.24 -1.54
CA ASN A 152 12.39 18.57 -1.53
C ASN A 152 13.92 18.53 -1.62
N ILE A 153 14.59 17.58 -0.97
CA ILE A 153 16.05 17.44 -1.04
C ILE A 153 16.51 17.13 -2.47
N PHE A 154 15.86 16.20 -3.18
CA PHE A 154 16.21 15.89 -4.58
C PHE A 154 16.05 17.09 -5.52
N ILE A 155 15.03 17.93 -5.28
CA ILE A 155 14.80 19.15 -6.06
C ILE A 155 15.88 20.21 -5.79
N THR A 156 16.48 20.22 -4.58
CA THR A 156 17.44 21.27 -4.19
C THR A 156 18.88 20.96 -4.60
N VAL A 157 19.17 19.71 -5.00
CA VAL A 157 20.50 19.24 -5.43
C VAL A 157 20.62 19.10 -6.97
N SER A 158 19.60 19.55 -7.71
CA SER A 158 19.65 19.69 -9.18
C SER A 158 19.93 21.14 -9.57
#